data_AF-A0A958G8E7-F1
#
_entry.id   AF-A0A958G8E7-F1
#
_cell.length_a   1.000
_cell.length_b   1.000
_cell.length_c   1.000
_cell.angle_alpha   90.00
_cell.angle_beta   90.00
_cell.angle_gamma   90.00
#
_symmetry.space_group_name_H-M   'P 1'
#
loop_
_entity.id
_entity.type
_entity.pdbx_description
1 polymer ?
#
loop_
_entity_poly.entity_id
_entity_poly.type
_entity_poly.pdbx_seq_one_letter_code
_entity_poly.pdbx_strand_id
1 'polypeptide(L)'
;PALIEAQTITARSWMLANVEQKHVHLGMDVCNDDCCQRYQGTTFLTEQSLKGALNTFGQVLIYDDTICDARYSKSCGGIMESFDTIWGGRPLDYLQVKADSLDEPAEWHKPLSDESNFEQWINSSPETFCSPAVIPEANLTQYLGSVDEQSRYFRWKQHISQAEMTENMNRYHPINAAAITKIQIHQRGGSGRTNSLTVHYLDQKQAAHSIDIKAEFSIRQSMHAKFLYSSAFLVQAEGAGKDGIPSHFMLRGAGWGHGVGLCQIGALGMSLKGYSTEAILSHYFPGSQLKEIY
;
A
#
# COMPACT_ATOMS: atom_id res chain seq x y z
N PRO A 1 -17.69 -8.31 -13.42
CA PRO A 1 -17.86 -7.00 -14.09
C PRO A 1 -17.52 -5.83 -13.16
N ALA A 2 -18.16 -5.76 -12.00
CA ALA A 2 -18.05 -4.63 -11.07
C ALA A 2 -16.61 -4.27 -10.67
N LEU A 3 -15.75 -5.26 -10.38
CA LEU A 3 -14.32 -5.01 -10.12
C LEU A 3 -13.63 -4.24 -11.26
N ILE A 4 -13.76 -4.73 -12.51
CA ILE A 4 -13.06 -4.15 -13.66
C ILE A 4 -13.59 -2.74 -13.94
N GLU A 5 -14.90 -2.56 -13.84
CA GLU A 5 -15.54 -1.26 -14.03
C GLU A 5 -15.07 -0.26 -12.95
N ALA A 6 -15.09 -0.64 -11.67
CA ALA A 6 -14.63 0.20 -10.57
C ALA A 6 -13.14 0.56 -10.70
N GLN A 7 -12.29 -0.42 -11.04
CA GLN A 7 -10.87 -0.18 -11.29
C GLN A 7 -10.64 0.75 -12.48
N THR A 8 -11.45 0.64 -13.53
CA THR A 8 -11.33 1.49 -14.72
C THR A 8 -11.71 2.93 -14.41
N ILE A 9 -12.85 3.15 -13.74
CA ILE A 9 -13.30 4.48 -13.32
C ILE A 9 -12.25 5.12 -12.40
N THR A 10 -11.72 4.35 -11.45
CA THR A 10 -10.66 4.79 -10.53
C THR A 10 -9.40 5.20 -11.29
N ALA A 11 -8.92 4.35 -12.20
CA ALA A 11 -7.72 4.63 -12.99
C ALA A 11 -7.90 5.87 -13.88
N ARG A 12 -9.07 6.05 -14.51
CA ARG A 12 -9.40 7.22 -15.32
C ARG A 12 -9.45 8.49 -14.48
N SER A 13 -10.12 8.44 -13.33
CA SER A 13 -10.24 9.59 -12.42
C SER A 13 -8.86 10.04 -11.94
N TRP A 14 -8.04 9.09 -11.49
CA TRP A 14 -6.67 9.37 -11.09
C TRP A 14 -5.85 10.01 -12.21
N MET A 15 -5.92 9.43 -13.42
CA MET A 15 -5.16 9.93 -14.58
C MET A 15 -5.53 11.38 -14.85
N LEU A 16 -6.83 11.67 -14.97
CA LEU A 16 -7.33 13.02 -15.27
C LEU A 16 -7.06 14.03 -14.15
N ALA A 17 -7.10 13.62 -12.88
CA ALA A 17 -6.75 14.49 -11.75
C ALA A 17 -5.26 14.84 -11.70
N ASN A 18 -4.38 14.02 -12.29
CA ASN A 18 -2.93 14.21 -12.27
C ASN A 18 -2.34 14.71 -13.62
N VAL A 19 -3.19 15.01 -14.62
CA VAL A 19 -2.77 15.64 -15.89
C VAL A 19 -2.05 16.95 -15.60
N GLU A 20 -0.93 17.19 -16.29
CA GLU A 20 -0.08 18.38 -16.16
C GLU A 20 0.50 18.65 -14.77
N GLN A 21 0.48 17.69 -13.84
CA GLN A 21 0.99 17.90 -12.48
C GLN A 21 2.28 17.14 -12.16
N LYS A 22 2.36 15.85 -12.51
CA LYS A 22 3.34 14.95 -11.88
C LYS A 22 4.70 14.88 -12.58
N HIS A 23 4.70 14.87 -13.91
CA HIS A 23 5.91 14.71 -14.71
C HIS A 23 6.14 15.87 -15.69
N VAL A 24 5.67 17.07 -15.34
CA VAL A 24 5.83 18.30 -16.16
C VAL A 24 7.27 18.50 -16.62
N HIS A 25 8.24 18.26 -15.72
CA HIS A 25 9.67 18.38 -16.01
C HIS A 25 10.19 17.37 -17.06
N LEU A 26 9.44 16.30 -17.32
CA LEU A 26 9.73 15.27 -18.33
C LEU A 26 8.87 15.45 -19.59
N GLY A 27 7.99 16.45 -19.65
CA GLY A 27 7.10 16.70 -20.78
C GLY A 27 6.01 15.63 -20.95
N MET A 28 5.65 14.93 -19.87
CA MET A 28 4.56 13.94 -19.85
C MET A 28 3.68 14.13 -18.62
N ASP A 29 2.43 13.68 -18.70
CA ASP A 29 1.49 13.75 -17.58
C ASP A 29 1.72 12.61 -16.59
N VAL A 30 1.81 11.39 -17.11
CA VAL A 30 1.74 10.13 -16.37
C VAL A 30 2.76 9.14 -16.95
N CYS A 31 3.50 8.44 -16.09
CA CYS A 31 4.42 7.36 -16.51
C CYS A 31 3.77 5.97 -16.39
N ASN A 32 4.39 4.96 -17.00
CA ASN A 32 3.88 3.58 -17.07
C ASN A 32 4.37 2.65 -15.94
N ASP A 33 4.91 3.20 -14.86
CA ASP A 33 5.54 2.45 -13.76
C ASP A 33 4.79 2.64 -12.42
N ASP A 34 5.26 1.98 -11.35
CA ASP A 34 4.74 2.06 -9.97
C ASP A 34 4.69 3.49 -9.41
N CYS A 35 5.43 4.41 -10.03
CA CYS A 35 5.30 5.83 -9.74
C CYS A 35 3.87 6.34 -10.06
N CYS A 36 3.22 5.86 -11.13
CA CYS A 36 1.96 6.37 -11.64
C CYS A 36 0.91 5.27 -11.80
N GLN A 37 0.86 4.62 -12.97
CA GLN A 37 0.02 3.46 -13.24
C GLN A 37 0.81 2.49 -14.10
N ARG A 38 0.73 1.20 -13.78
CA ARG A 38 1.32 0.17 -14.62
C ARG A 38 0.61 0.09 -15.96
N TYR A 39 1.33 0.42 -17.03
CA TYR A 39 0.85 0.24 -18.41
C TYR A 39 1.79 -0.71 -19.15
N GLN A 40 1.29 -1.90 -19.50
CA GLN A 40 2.05 -2.97 -20.17
C GLN A 40 1.79 -3.01 -21.69
N GLY A 41 1.19 -1.97 -22.27
CA GLY A 41 0.76 -1.96 -23.66
C GLY A 41 -0.53 -2.75 -23.89
N THR A 42 -0.86 -2.97 -25.17
CA THR A 42 -2.12 -3.61 -25.61
C THR A 42 -2.01 -5.13 -25.80
N THR A 43 -0.84 -5.72 -25.55
CA THR A 43 -0.54 -7.13 -25.81
C THR A 43 -1.40 -8.09 -24.97
N PHE A 44 -1.81 -7.68 -23.77
CA PHE A 44 -2.52 -8.53 -22.80
C PHE A 44 -3.97 -8.08 -22.56
N LEU A 45 -4.60 -7.41 -23.54
CA LEU A 45 -6.00 -7.03 -23.45
C LEU A 45 -6.91 -8.27 -23.42
N THR A 46 -7.79 -8.34 -22.43
CA THR A 46 -8.83 -9.36 -22.32
C THR A 46 -10.18 -8.79 -22.75
N GLU A 47 -11.10 -9.65 -23.20
CA GLU A 47 -12.47 -9.24 -23.56
C GLU A 47 -13.17 -8.55 -22.37
N GLN A 48 -12.93 -9.04 -21.15
CA GLN A 48 -13.48 -8.49 -19.93
C GLN A 48 -12.93 -7.08 -19.63
N SER A 49 -11.63 -6.87 -19.84
CA SER A 49 -11.00 -5.55 -19.66
C SER A 49 -11.54 -4.53 -20.67
N LEU A 50 -11.70 -4.93 -21.94
CA LEU A 50 -12.27 -4.09 -22.98
C LEU A 50 -13.72 -3.73 -22.69
N LYS A 51 -14.53 -4.74 -22.31
CA LYS A 51 -15.93 -4.53 -21.96
C LYS A 51 -16.09 -3.60 -20.76
N GLY A 52 -15.29 -3.77 -19.71
CA GLY A 52 -15.32 -2.88 -18.55
C GLY A 52 -14.93 -1.44 -18.90
N ALA A 53 -13.97 -1.26 -19.81
CA ALA A 53 -13.59 0.06 -20.30
C ALA A 53 -14.68 0.75 -21.12
N LEU A 54 -15.36 0.01 -21.99
CA LEU A 54 -16.47 0.50 -22.80
C LEU A 54 -17.73 0.78 -21.97
N ASN A 55 -18.06 -0.11 -21.02
CA ASN A 55 -19.20 0.06 -20.12
C ASN A 55 -19.09 1.29 -19.22
N THR A 56 -17.86 1.73 -18.94
CA THR A 56 -17.57 2.88 -18.07
C THR A 56 -16.98 4.05 -18.84
N PHE A 57 -17.20 4.09 -20.16
CA PHE A 57 -16.71 5.18 -21.00
C PHE A 57 -17.18 6.53 -20.44
N GLY A 58 -16.29 7.51 -20.39
CA GLY A 58 -16.62 8.85 -19.87
C GLY A 58 -16.78 8.95 -18.35
N GLN A 59 -16.79 7.85 -17.60
CA GLN A 59 -17.12 7.88 -16.18
C GLN A 59 -15.92 8.14 -15.27
N VAL A 60 -16.10 9.08 -14.32
CA VAL A 60 -15.11 9.49 -13.31
C VAL A 60 -15.76 9.70 -11.94
N LEU A 61 -14.93 9.74 -10.89
CA LEU A 61 -15.32 10.14 -9.54
C LEU A 61 -15.13 11.64 -9.36
N ILE A 62 -16.16 12.31 -8.84
CA ILE A 62 -16.18 13.74 -8.52
C ILE A 62 -16.42 13.93 -7.02
N TYR A 63 -15.68 14.83 -6.40
CA TYR A 63 -15.91 15.32 -5.04
C TYR A 63 -15.79 16.85 -5.04
N ASP A 64 -16.76 17.56 -4.47
CA ASP A 64 -16.82 19.03 -4.48
C ASP A 64 -16.50 19.65 -5.86
N ASP A 65 -17.20 19.20 -6.90
CA ASP A 65 -17.04 19.62 -8.30
C ASP A 65 -15.64 19.41 -8.93
N THR A 66 -14.76 18.66 -8.26
CA THR A 66 -13.42 18.31 -8.75
C THR A 66 -13.27 16.81 -9.00
N ILE A 67 -12.50 16.42 -10.02
CA ILE A 67 -12.19 14.99 -10.24
C ILE A 67 -11.32 14.49 -9.10
N CYS A 68 -11.72 13.40 -8.46
CA CYS A 68 -10.98 12.81 -7.36
C CYS A 68 -9.59 12.33 -7.81
N ASP A 69 -8.57 12.64 -7.02
CA ASP A 69 -7.29 11.92 -7.03
C ASP A 69 -7.49 10.48 -6.54
N ALA A 70 -8.02 9.62 -7.40
CA ALA A 70 -8.52 8.29 -7.04
C ALA A 70 -7.39 7.25 -6.95
N ARG A 71 -6.59 7.35 -5.88
CA ARG A 71 -5.47 6.42 -5.59
C ARG A 71 -5.99 4.99 -5.36
N TYR A 72 -5.16 4.00 -5.68
CA TYR A 72 -5.47 2.59 -5.45
C TYR A 72 -4.22 1.75 -5.21
N SER A 73 -4.36 0.67 -4.45
CA SER A 73 -3.26 -0.25 -4.14
C SER A 73 -3.74 -1.70 -4.09
N LYS A 74 -2.80 -2.64 -4.18
CA LYS A 74 -3.13 -4.06 -4.30
C LYS A 74 -3.90 -4.61 -3.11
N SER A 75 -3.43 -4.34 -1.89
CA SER A 75 -4.10 -4.75 -0.66
C SER A 75 -3.89 -3.74 0.45
N CYS A 76 -4.97 -3.27 1.08
CA CYS A 76 -4.87 -2.36 2.21
C CYS A 76 -4.41 -3.06 3.50
N GLY A 77 -4.59 -4.39 3.61
CA GLY A 77 -4.30 -5.16 4.83
C GLY A 77 -5.44 -5.15 5.86
N GLY A 78 -6.64 -4.75 5.43
CA GLY A 78 -7.87 -4.71 6.21
C GLY A 78 -8.29 -3.31 6.67
N ILE A 79 -7.39 -2.33 6.65
CA ILE A 79 -7.68 -0.91 6.92
C ILE A 79 -7.03 -0.05 5.83
N MET A 80 -7.81 0.84 5.23
CA MET A 80 -7.35 1.87 4.30
C MET A 80 -6.59 2.97 5.04
N GLU A 81 -5.71 3.65 4.33
CA GLU A 81 -4.95 4.78 4.88
C GLU A 81 -5.41 6.12 4.31
N SER A 82 -5.09 7.19 5.04
CA SER A 82 -5.28 8.58 4.63
C SER A 82 -4.20 9.08 3.68
N PHE A 83 -4.56 10.05 2.82
CA PHE A 83 -3.62 10.64 1.86
C PHE A 83 -2.44 11.34 2.54
N ASP A 84 -2.71 12.17 3.54
CA ASP A 84 -1.73 13.01 4.23
C ASP A 84 -0.73 12.18 5.06
N THR A 85 -1.13 11.01 5.56
CA THR A 85 -0.17 10.09 6.20
C THR A 85 0.91 9.63 5.24
N ILE A 86 0.54 9.29 3.99
CA ILE A 86 1.48 8.70 3.02
C ILE A 86 2.29 9.76 2.28
N TRP A 87 1.63 10.83 1.82
CA TRP A 87 2.24 11.84 0.96
C TRP A 87 2.39 13.22 1.61
N GLY A 88 1.88 13.42 2.83
CA GLY A 88 1.78 14.74 3.45
C GLY A 88 0.72 15.63 2.78
N GLY A 89 0.71 16.90 3.16
CA GLY A 89 -0.19 17.90 2.57
C GLY A 89 -1.57 17.95 3.21
N ARG A 90 -2.55 18.47 2.46
CA ARG A 90 -3.92 18.63 2.94
C ARG A 90 -4.65 17.28 2.90
N PRO A 91 -5.37 16.90 3.97
CA PRO A 91 -6.25 15.74 3.95
C PRO A 91 -7.29 15.83 2.84
N LEU A 92 -7.60 14.69 2.22
CA LEU A 92 -8.63 14.57 1.20
C LEU A 92 -9.79 13.77 1.78
N ASP A 93 -10.98 14.37 1.86
CA ASP A 93 -12.13 13.79 2.57
C ASP A 93 -12.64 12.49 1.95
N TYR A 94 -12.35 12.21 0.68
CA TYR A 94 -12.66 10.95 0.01
C TYR A 94 -11.54 9.90 0.11
N LEU A 95 -10.42 10.18 0.81
CA LEU A 95 -9.31 9.26 1.05
C LEU A 95 -9.01 9.16 2.55
N GLN A 96 -9.84 8.39 3.24
CA GLN A 96 -9.86 8.31 4.70
C GLN A 96 -9.35 6.97 5.24
N VAL A 97 -8.98 6.98 6.53
CA VAL A 97 -8.77 5.75 7.30
C VAL A 97 -10.11 5.08 7.53
N LYS A 98 -10.29 3.88 6.96
CA LYS A 98 -11.54 3.14 7.06
C LYS A 98 -11.29 1.63 6.96
N ALA A 99 -12.06 0.82 7.69
CA ALA A 99 -11.94 -0.62 7.56
C ALA A 99 -12.40 -1.09 6.17
N ASP A 100 -11.77 -2.12 5.64
CA ASP A 100 -12.18 -2.73 4.37
C ASP A 100 -13.35 -3.70 4.59
N SER A 101 -14.44 -3.20 5.16
CA SER A 101 -15.65 -3.93 5.51
C SER A 101 -16.85 -2.98 5.56
N LEU A 102 -18.07 -3.52 5.48
CA LEU A 102 -19.30 -2.79 5.83
C LEU A 102 -19.76 -3.09 7.26
N ASP A 103 -19.36 -4.24 7.80
CA ASP A 103 -19.57 -4.62 9.19
C ASP A 103 -18.28 -4.33 9.96
N GLU A 104 -18.28 -3.28 10.77
CA GLU A 104 -17.11 -2.80 11.51
C GLU A 104 -17.32 -3.03 13.03
N PRO A 105 -16.80 -4.13 13.60
CA PRO A 105 -16.77 -4.31 15.04
C PRO A 105 -16.06 -3.15 15.73
N ALA A 106 -16.54 -2.75 16.92
CA ALA A 106 -15.98 -1.63 17.67
C ALA A 106 -14.46 -1.74 17.90
N GLU A 107 -13.95 -2.96 18.02
CA GLU A 107 -12.52 -3.28 18.16
C GLU A 107 -11.67 -2.80 16.98
N TRP A 108 -12.23 -2.68 15.77
CA TRP A 108 -11.50 -2.25 14.57
C TRP A 108 -11.35 -0.73 14.49
N HIS A 109 -12.09 0.04 15.28
CA HIS A 109 -11.94 1.49 15.39
C HIS A 109 -10.82 1.90 16.36
N LYS A 110 -10.17 0.93 17.02
CA LYS A 110 -9.01 1.22 17.85
C LYS A 110 -7.89 1.82 16.98
N PRO A 111 -7.28 2.94 17.39
CA PRO A 111 -6.30 3.62 16.58
C PRO A 111 -5.06 2.73 16.41
N LEU A 112 -4.77 2.32 15.17
CA LEU A 112 -3.55 1.57 14.85
C LEU A 112 -2.28 2.44 14.85
N SER A 113 -2.42 3.73 15.18
CA SER A 113 -1.29 4.59 15.52
C SER A 113 -0.64 4.19 16.84
N ASP A 114 -1.37 3.46 17.70
CA ASP A 114 -0.85 2.84 18.92
C ASP A 114 -0.19 1.48 18.64
N GLU A 115 1.02 1.27 19.15
CA GLU A 115 1.81 0.05 18.89
C GLU A 115 1.13 -1.22 19.43
N SER A 116 0.44 -1.17 20.57
CA SER A 116 -0.20 -2.36 21.13
C SER A 116 -1.43 -2.77 20.31
N ASN A 117 -2.25 -1.79 19.91
CA ASN A 117 -3.38 -2.03 19.00
C ASN A 117 -2.88 -2.57 17.65
N PHE A 118 -1.82 -1.97 17.10
CA PHE A 118 -1.23 -2.42 15.84
C PHE A 118 -0.65 -3.83 15.94
N GLU A 119 0.02 -4.17 17.04
CA GLU A 119 0.54 -5.51 17.27
C GLU A 119 -0.60 -6.55 17.28
N GLN A 120 -1.70 -6.27 18.00
CA GLN A 120 -2.89 -7.14 17.98
C GLN A 120 -3.48 -7.27 16.57
N TRP A 121 -3.54 -6.17 15.81
CA TRP A 121 -4.05 -6.15 14.44
C TRP A 121 -3.21 -6.98 13.46
N ILE A 122 -1.88 -6.84 13.50
CA ILE A 122 -0.95 -7.61 12.66
C ILE A 122 -0.95 -9.09 13.00
N ASN A 123 -1.19 -9.43 14.27
CA ASN A 123 -1.30 -10.82 14.73
C ASN A 123 -2.67 -11.47 14.41
N SER A 124 -3.68 -10.68 14.04
CA SER A 124 -5.02 -11.19 13.71
C SER A 124 -5.25 -11.31 12.20
N SER A 125 -6.36 -11.95 11.83
CA SER A 125 -6.81 -12.06 10.44
C SER A 125 -8.32 -11.77 10.33
N PRO A 126 -8.74 -10.49 10.44
CA PRO A 126 -10.15 -10.12 10.42
C PRO A 126 -10.79 -10.40 9.06
N GLU A 127 -12.08 -10.75 9.04
CA GLU A 127 -12.87 -10.96 7.82
C GLU A 127 -13.21 -9.62 7.15
N THR A 128 -12.20 -9.03 6.51
CA THR A 128 -12.32 -7.87 5.64
C THR A 128 -12.41 -8.31 4.19
N PHE A 129 -12.90 -7.47 3.28
CA PHE A 129 -13.07 -7.81 1.87
C PHE A 129 -11.75 -8.27 1.22
N CYS A 130 -10.61 -7.69 1.62
CA CYS A 130 -9.30 -8.11 1.12
C CYS A 130 -8.65 -9.29 1.85
N SER A 131 -9.31 -9.88 2.85
CA SER A 131 -8.75 -10.95 3.66
C SER A 131 -8.86 -12.34 3.02
N PRO A 132 -8.00 -13.29 3.41
CA PRO A 132 -8.07 -14.68 2.94
C PRO A 132 -9.39 -15.41 3.28
N ALA A 133 -10.16 -14.90 4.25
CA ALA A 133 -11.47 -15.44 4.60
C ALA A 133 -12.52 -15.15 3.51
N VAL A 134 -12.38 -14.03 2.78
CA VAL A 134 -13.26 -13.67 1.66
C VAL A 134 -12.67 -14.18 0.34
N ILE A 135 -11.36 -14.02 0.13
CA ILE A 135 -10.68 -14.48 -1.08
C ILE A 135 -9.43 -15.27 -0.70
N PRO A 136 -9.46 -16.61 -0.79
CA PRO A 136 -8.28 -17.43 -0.56
C PRO A 136 -7.12 -16.98 -1.45
N GLU A 137 -5.93 -16.83 -0.87
CA GLU A 137 -4.75 -16.29 -1.58
C GLU A 137 -4.39 -17.12 -2.82
N ALA A 138 -4.63 -18.43 -2.78
CA ALA A 138 -4.43 -19.34 -3.91
C ALA A 138 -5.31 -19.02 -5.14
N ASN A 139 -6.42 -18.31 -4.95
CA ASN A 139 -7.35 -17.94 -6.01
C ASN A 139 -7.00 -16.58 -6.64
N LEU A 140 -6.10 -15.78 -6.03
CA LEU A 140 -5.79 -14.43 -6.53
C LEU A 140 -5.18 -14.42 -7.93
N THR A 141 -4.37 -15.43 -8.27
CA THR A 141 -3.76 -15.55 -9.60
C THR A 141 -4.78 -15.72 -10.73
N GLN A 142 -6.01 -16.17 -10.41
CA GLN A 142 -7.11 -16.25 -11.36
C GLN A 142 -7.64 -14.87 -11.77
N TYR A 143 -7.44 -13.85 -10.94
CA TYR A 143 -8.06 -12.52 -11.10
C TYR A 143 -7.05 -11.38 -11.29
N LEU A 144 -5.86 -11.48 -10.66
CA LEU A 144 -4.86 -10.40 -10.64
C LEU A 144 -3.60 -10.69 -11.48
N GLY A 145 -3.58 -11.81 -12.20
CA GLY A 145 -2.52 -12.16 -13.15
C GLY A 145 -1.35 -12.96 -12.56
N SER A 146 -0.44 -13.40 -13.44
CA SER A 146 0.70 -14.29 -13.12
C SER A 146 1.99 -13.56 -12.71
N VAL A 147 1.98 -12.22 -12.69
CA VAL A 147 3.12 -11.39 -12.24
C VAL A 147 3.35 -11.45 -10.72
N ASP A 148 2.45 -12.13 -10.03
CA ASP A 148 2.38 -12.22 -8.58
C ASP A 148 2.87 -13.59 -8.12
N GLU A 149 4.05 -13.65 -7.49
CA GLU A 149 4.55 -14.86 -6.82
C GLU A 149 3.50 -15.37 -5.80
N GLN A 150 3.46 -16.68 -5.48
CA GLN A 150 2.59 -17.20 -4.43
C GLN A 150 2.97 -16.57 -3.08
N SER A 151 2.35 -15.45 -2.73
CA SER A 151 2.73 -14.67 -1.55
C SER A 151 1.52 -14.29 -0.72
N ARG A 152 1.74 -14.28 0.60
CA ARG A 152 0.72 -14.00 1.60
C ARG A 152 0.57 -12.49 1.78
N TYR A 153 -0.21 -11.85 0.93
CA TYR A 153 -0.26 -10.38 0.86
C TYR A 153 -1.00 -9.74 2.03
N PHE A 154 -2.00 -10.43 2.57
CA PHE A 154 -2.82 -9.86 3.64
C PHE A 154 -2.04 -9.78 4.96
N ARG A 155 -1.26 -10.82 5.28
CA ARG A 155 -0.29 -10.87 6.38
C ARG A 155 0.97 -11.58 5.91
N TRP A 156 2.08 -10.86 5.87
CA TRP A 156 3.37 -11.36 5.39
C TRP A 156 4.43 -11.35 6.47
N LYS A 157 5.47 -12.16 6.23
CA LYS A 157 6.70 -12.17 7.02
C LYS A 157 7.90 -12.06 6.09
N GLN A 158 8.88 -11.26 6.46
CA GLN A 158 10.16 -11.17 5.77
C GLN A 158 11.28 -11.35 6.79
N HIS A 159 12.18 -12.29 6.51
CA HIS A 159 13.41 -12.48 7.27
C HIS A 159 14.53 -11.83 6.48
N ILE A 160 15.22 -10.86 7.08
CA ILE A 160 16.27 -10.10 6.43
C ILE A 160 17.53 -10.26 7.26
N SER A 161 18.56 -10.88 6.67
CA SER A 161 19.84 -11.03 7.36
C SER A 161 20.47 -9.67 7.65
N GLN A 162 21.37 -9.62 8.63
CA GLN A 162 22.14 -8.44 8.94
C GLN A 162 22.88 -7.87 7.72
N ALA A 163 23.43 -8.75 6.87
CA ALA A 163 24.14 -8.38 5.66
C ALA A 163 23.19 -7.72 4.64
N GLU A 164 22.03 -8.34 4.37
CA GLU A 164 21.04 -7.79 3.44
C GLU A 164 20.48 -6.46 3.93
N MET A 165 20.18 -6.33 5.23
CA MET A 165 19.69 -5.08 5.80
C MET A 165 20.74 -3.97 5.67
N THR A 166 22.00 -4.26 5.98
CA THR A 166 23.11 -3.31 5.85
C THR A 166 23.33 -2.91 4.39
N GLU A 167 23.28 -3.86 3.45
CA GLU A 167 23.38 -3.60 2.02
C GLU A 167 22.24 -2.70 1.53
N ASN A 168 20.99 -3.00 1.91
CA ASN A 168 19.83 -2.19 1.53
C ASN A 168 19.98 -0.75 2.05
N MET A 169 20.40 -0.57 3.31
CA MET A 169 20.61 0.77 3.86
C MET A 169 21.71 1.54 3.12
N ASN A 170 22.85 0.91 2.85
CA ASN A 170 23.94 1.55 2.11
C ASN A 170 23.62 1.83 0.65
N ARG A 171 22.71 1.07 0.03
CA ARG A 171 22.27 1.27 -1.34
C ARG A 171 21.46 2.57 -1.50
N TYR A 172 20.61 2.87 -0.53
CA TYR A 172 19.67 3.99 -0.61
C TYR A 172 20.04 5.20 0.25
N HIS A 173 21.01 5.05 1.16
CA HIS A 173 21.48 6.11 2.05
C HIS A 173 23.01 6.21 2.07
N PRO A 174 23.59 7.42 2.06
CA PRO A 174 25.04 7.63 2.04
C PRO A 174 25.66 7.48 3.43
N ILE A 175 25.45 6.33 4.10
CA ILE A 175 25.82 6.13 5.51
C ILE A 175 27.07 5.27 5.76
N ASN A 176 27.50 4.47 4.77
CA ASN A 176 28.63 3.54 4.87
C ASN A 176 28.59 2.68 6.16
N ALA A 177 27.42 2.15 6.48
CA ALA A 177 27.18 1.30 7.63
C ALA A 177 27.96 -0.03 7.49
N ALA A 178 28.56 -0.47 8.59
CA ALA A 178 29.11 -1.82 8.77
C ALA A 178 28.07 -2.77 9.36
N ALA A 179 27.17 -2.27 10.20
CA ALA A 179 26.12 -3.06 10.85
C ALA A 179 24.93 -2.20 11.28
N ILE A 180 23.71 -2.67 11.04
CA ILE A 180 22.49 -2.10 11.62
C ILE A 180 22.24 -2.69 13.01
N THR A 181 22.04 -1.84 14.02
CA THR A 181 21.90 -2.29 15.42
C THR A 181 20.46 -2.23 15.91
N LYS A 182 19.67 -1.27 15.42
CA LYS A 182 18.29 -1.08 15.84
C LYS A 182 17.50 -0.35 14.75
N ILE A 183 16.24 -0.73 14.59
CA ILE A 183 15.26 0.00 13.79
C ILE A 183 14.14 0.40 14.76
N GLN A 184 13.87 1.70 14.87
CA GLN A 184 12.87 2.25 15.76
C GLN A 184 11.81 2.99 14.95
N ILE A 185 10.57 2.50 15.01
CA ILE A 185 9.40 3.17 14.41
C ILE A 185 8.97 4.28 15.37
N HIS A 186 8.70 5.48 14.83
CA HIS A 186 8.29 6.62 15.66
C HIS A 186 6.79 6.87 15.62
N GLN A 187 6.21 6.79 14.43
CA GLN A 187 4.80 7.10 14.22
C GLN A 187 4.20 6.16 13.18
N ARG A 188 2.92 5.87 13.37
CA ARG A 188 2.05 5.16 12.44
C ARG A 188 0.84 6.03 12.09
N GLY A 189 0.35 5.87 10.87
CA GLY A 189 -0.95 6.36 10.45
C GLY A 189 -2.10 5.49 10.97
N GLY A 190 -3.31 5.82 10.57
CA GLY A 190 -4.52 5.15 11.06
C GLY A 190 -4.65 3.71 10.57
N SER A 191 -3.95 3.32 9.50
CA SER A 191 -3.87 1.94 9.04
C SER A 191 -2.65 1.18 9.60
N GLY A 192 -1.89 1.78 10.51
CA GLY A 192 -0.65 1.21 11.05
C GLY A 192 0.58 1.34 10.16
N ARG A 193 0.44 1.97 8.97
CA ARG A 193 1.57 2.26 8.07
C ARG A 193 2.46 3.32 8.70
N THR A 194 3.78 3.08 8.75
CA THR A 194 4.72 4.09 9.20
C THR A 194 5.21 4.96 8.04
N ASN A 195 5.38 6.25 8.31
CA ASN A 195 6.03 7.21 7.42
C ASN A 195 7.33 7.77 8.01
N SER A 196 7.73 7.31 9.21
CA SER A 196 8.96 7.74 9.87
C SER A 196 9.52 6.69 10.82
N LEU A 197 10.80 6.38 10.64
CA LEU A 197 11.59 5.53 11.53
C LEU A 197 13.03 6.02 11.61
N THR A 198 13.74 5.66 12.69
CA THR A 198 15.18 5.81 12.81
C THR A 198 15.87 4.46 12.67
N VAL A 199 16.95 4.43 11.89
CA VAL A 199 17.88 3.30 11.81
C VAL A 199 19.15 3.67 12.56
N HIS A 200 19.49 2.91 13.59
CA HIS A 200 20.77 3.00 14.30
C HIS A 200 21.76 2.02 13.69
N TYR A 201 23.01 2.45 13.52
CA TYR A 201 24.04 1.64 12.88
C TYR A 201 25.44 1.95 13.42
N LEU A 202 26.36 1.03 13.18
CA LEU A 202 27.80 1.23 13.34
C LEU A 202 28.43 1.46 11.97
N ASP A 203 29.33 2.44 11.85
CA ASP A 203 30.13 2.63 10.64
C ASP A 203 31.32 1.65 10.55
N GLN A 204 32.10 1.74 9.48
CA GLN A 204 33.31 0.92 9.26
C GLN A 204 34.38 1.08 10.37
N LYS A 205 34.32 2.16 11.16
CA LYS A 205 35.23 2.44 12.28
C LYS A 205 34.60 2.07 13.63
N GLN A 206 33.46 1.39 13.63
CA GLN A 206 32.68 1.00 14.82
C GLN A 206 32.11 2.20 15.61
N ALA A 207 31.99 3.38 15.01
CA ALA A 207 31.31 4.50 15.63
C ALA A 207 29.79 4.37 15.45
N ALA A 208 29.03 4.69 16.51
CA ALA A 208 27.57 4.62 16.50
C ALA A 208 26.94 5.88 15.90
N HIS A 209 25.98 5.66 15.00
CA HIS A 209 25.26 6.70 14.26
C HIS A 209 23.78 6.35 14.14
N SER A 210 22.99 7.30 13.65
CA SER A 210 21.59 7.10 13.30
C SER A 210 21.18 7.93 12.10
N ILE A 211 20.24 7.42 11.32
CA ILE A 211 19.55 8.18 10.27
C ILE A 211 18.04 8.08 10.43
N ASP A 212 17.35 9.18 10.11
CA ASP A 212 15.90 9.21 9.99
C ASP A 212 15.50 8.93 8.55
N ILE A 213 14.65 7.93 8.36
CA ILE A 213 14.03 7.63 7.08
C ILE A 213 12.59 8.12 7.15
N LYS A 214 12.25 9.06 6.27
CA LYS A 214 10.92 9.66 6.15
C LYS A 214 10.26 9.24 4.84
N ALA A 215 8.93 9.32 4.82
CA ALA A 215 8.04 8.88 3.75
C ALA A 215 7.94 7.35 3.61
N GLU A 216 6.72 6.88 3.36
CA GLU A 216 6.39 5.46 3.23
C GLU A 216 7.19 4.76 2.12
N PHE A 217 7.38 5.46 0.99
CA PHE A 217 8.12 4.95 -0.16
C PHE A 217 9.58 4.65 0.19
N SER A 218 10.28 5.61 0.78
CA SER A 218 11.70 5.45 1.14
C SER A 218 11.89 4.38 2.21
N ILE A 219 10.95 4.25 3.15
CA ILE A 219 10.95 3.15 4.12
C ILE A 219 10.86 1.80 3.40
N ARG A 220 9.89 1.61 2.50
CA ARG A 220 9.74 0.34 1.78
C ARG A 220 10.91 0.01 0.88
N GLN A 221 11.48 1.02 0.24
CA GLN A 221 12.69 0.89 -0.57
C GLN A 221 13.89 0.43 0.27
N SER A 222 14.05 1.02 1.45
CA SER A 222 15.20 0.73 2.33
C SER A 222 15.07 -0.60 3.05
N MET A 223 13.85 -1.05 3.35
CA MET A 223 13.61 -2.22 4.19
C MET A 223 13.62 -3.54 3.44
N HIS A 224 13.73 -3.57 2.11
CA HIS A 224 13.83 -4.83 1.36
C HIS A 224 14.40 -4.63 -0.06
N ALA A 225 15.24 -5.55 -0.52
CA ALA A 225 15.91 -5.44 -1.82
C ALA A 225 14.92 -5.40 -3.01
N LYS A 226 13.77 -6.09 -2.89
CA LYS A 226 12.67 -6.11 -3.90
C LYS A 226 11.59 -5.05 -3.65
N PHE A 227 11.83 -4.03 -2.81
CA PHE A 227 10.82 -3.10 -2.30
C PHE A 227 9.79 -3.80 -1.39
N LEU A 228 9.69 -3.36 -0.13
CA LEU A 228 8.83 -4.02 0.86
C LEU A 228 7.34 -3.89 0.47
N TYR A 229 6.52 -4.90 0.78
CA TYR A 229 5.11 -4.91 0.39
C TYR A 229 4.33 -3.70 0.90
N SER A 230 4.53 -3.30 2.16
CA SER A 230 3.94 -2.08 2.73
C SER A 230 4.81 -1.59 3.89
N SER A 231 4.57 -0.37 4.39
CA SER A 231 5.16 0.09 5.66
C SER A 231 4.32 -0.24 6.90
N ALA A 232 3.23 -1.00 6.75
CA ALA A 232 2.48 -1.51 7.89
C ALA A 232 3.15 -2.77 8.42
N PHE A 233 4.22 -2.60 9.21
CA PHE A 233 4.94 -3.71 9.81
C PHE A 233 5.43 -3.48 11.24
N LEU A 234 5.61 -4.57 11.96
CA LEU A 234 6.43 -4.70 13.15
C LEU A 234 7.84 -5.14 12.73
N VAL A 235 8.85 -4.66 13.43
CA VAL A 235 10.24 -5.07 13.26
C VAL A 235 10.78 -5.66 14.57
N GLN A 236 11.37 -6.85 14.48
CA GLN A 236 12.02 -7.52 15.60
C GLN A 236 13.47 -7.79 15.21
N ALA A 237 14.40 -7.27 16.02
CA ALA A 237 15.82 -7.57 15.90
C ALA A 237 16.09 -8.90 16.62
N GLU A 238 16.57 -9.91 15.90
CA GLU A 238 16.68 -11.27 16.40
C GLU A 238 18.10 -11.85 16.21
N GLY A 239 18.42 -12.81 17.07
CA GLY A 239 19.71 -13.50 17.11
C GLY A 239 20.84 -12.68 17.74
N ALA A 240 21.68 -13.35 18.53
CA ALA A 240 22.88 -12.73 19.09
C ALA A 240 24.05 -12.89 18.10
N GLY A 241 24.24 -11.89 17.24
CA GLY A 241 25.48 -11.74 16.49
C GLY A 241 26.64 -11.32 17.39
N LYS A 242 27.80 -11.05 16.79
CA LYS A 242 28.97 -10.54 17.55
C LYS A 242 28.62 -9.21 18.21
N ASP A 243 29.10 -9.01 19.44
CA ASP A 243 29.02 -7.75 20.17
C ASP A 243 27.60 -7.20 20.39
N GLY A 244 26.59 -8.09 20.45
CA GLY A 244 25.19 -7.72 20.66
C GLY A 244 24.48 -7.16 19.42
N ILE A 245 25.13 -7.23 18.25
CA ILE A 245 24.54 -6.87 16.97
C ILE A 245 23.54 -7.96 16.55
N PRO A 246 22.31 -7.61 16.13
CA PRO A 246 21.35 -8.59 15.63
C PRO A 246 21.92 -9.39 14.45
N SER A 247 21.64 -10.69 14.36
CA SER A 247 22.04 -11.47 13.18
C SER A 247 21.05 -11.32 12.02
N HIS A 248 19.81 -10.94 12.32
CA HIS A 248 18.75 -10.70 11.35
C HIS A 248 17.64 -9.82 11.93
N PHE A 249 16.79 -9.32 11.03
CA PHE A 249 15.54 -8.63 11.34
C PHE A 249 14.37 -9.41 10.79
N MET A 250 13.38 -9.62 11.65
CA MET A 250 12.10 -10.20 11.28
C MET A 250 11.11 -9.04 11.10
N LEU A 251 10.55 -8.92 9.89
CA LEU A 251 9.47 -7.98 9.59
C LEU A 251 8.14 -8.73 9.47
N ARG A 252 7.13 -8.31 10.22
CA ARG A 252 5.75 -8.80 10.15
C ARG A 252 4.83 -7.69 9.73
N GLY A 253 4.21 -7.82 8.57
CA GLY A 253 3.37 -6.75 8.08
C GLY A 253 2.08 -7.19 7.41
N ALA A 254 1.35 -6.19 6.95
CA ALA A 254 0.02 -6.34 6.37
C ALA A 254 -0.14 -5.55 5.08
N GLY A 255 -0.88 -6.13 4.14
CA GLY A 255 -1.20 -5.50 2.86
C GLY A 255 -0.01 -5.34 1.91
N TRP A 256 -0.32 -4.83 0.72
CA TRP A 256 0.63 -4.51 -0.33
C TRP A 256 0.25 -3.17 -0.97
N GLY A 257 1.12 -2.18 -0.77
CA GLY A 257 1.02 -0.84 -1.31
C GLY A 257 0.70 0.19 -0.24
N HIS A 258 0.47 1.42 -0.69
CA HIS A 258 0.24 2.58 0.17
C HIS A 258 -1.08 2.50 0.96
N GLY A 259 -2.04 1.66 0.58
CA GLY A 259 -3.29 1.45 1.31
C GLY A 259 -4.33 2.56 1.22
N VAL A 260 -3.99 3.71 0.63
CA VAL A 260 -4.92 4.80 0.36
C VAL A 260 -5.86 4.49 -0.82
N GLY A 261 -7.15 4.77 -0.66
CA GLY A 261 -8.18 4.63 -1.69
C GLY A 261 -8.55 3.17 -1.99
N LEU A 262 -8.76 2.85 -3.27
CA LEU A 262 -9.29 1.54 -3.66
C LEU A 262 -8.31 0.40 -3.39
N CYS A 263 -8.76 -0.59 -2.61
CA CYS A 263 -8.07 -1.85 -2.38
C CYS A 263 -8.44 -2.83 -3.50
N GLN A 264 -7.50 -3.25 -4.36
CA GLN A 264 -7.83 -4.10 -5.52
C GLN A 264 -8.38 -5.47 -5.13
N ILE A 265 -7.74 -6.13 -4.16
CA ILE A 265 -8.24 -7.40 -3.61
C ILE A 265 -9.56 -7.18 -2.87
N GLY A 266 -9.71 -6.07 -2.15
CA GLY A 266 -10.97 -5.75 -1.46
C GLY A 266 -12.12 -5.51 -2.44
N ALA A 267 -11.90 -4.76 -3.52
CA ALA A 267 -12.87 -4.55 -4.59
C ALA A 267 -13.24 -5.86 -5.30
N LEU A 268 -12.28 -6.79 -5.45
CA LEU A 268 -12.56 -8.16 -5.92
C LEU A 268 -13.47 -8.87 -4.91
N GLY A 269 -13.19 -8.75 -3.61
CA GLY A 269 -13.97 -9.40 -2.55
C GLY A 269 -15.40 -8.89 -2.53
N MET A 270 -15.59 -7.57 -2.66
CA MET A 270 -16.90 -6.95 -2.84
C MET A 270 -17.57 -7.44 -4.14
N SER A 271 -16.87 -7.45 -5.27
CA SER A 271 -17.45 -7.92 -6.53
C SER A 271 -17.89 -9.39 -6.46
N LEU A 272 -17.17 -10.25 -5.74
CA LEU A 272 -17.51 -11.67 -5.54
C LEU A 272 -18.68 -11.84 -4.56
N LYS A 273 -18.83 -10.93 -3.58
CA LYS A 273 -20.01 -10.84 -2.70
C LYS A 273 -21.23 -10.20 -3.39
N GLY A 274 -21.12 -9.79 -4.66
CA GLY A 274 -22.24 -9.29 -5.47
C GLY A 274 -22.51 -7.79 -5.37
N TYR A 275 -21.62 -7.00 -4.78
CA TYR A 275 -21.76 -5.55 -4.74
C TYR A 275 -21.62 -4.93 -6.14
N SER A 276 -22.39 -3.86 -6.39
CA SER A 276 -22.32 -3.11 -7.65
C SER A 276 -21.05 -2.26 -7.76
N THR A 277 -20.75 -1.78 -8.96
CA THR A 277 -19.65 -0.84 -9.23
C THR A 277 -19.74 0.41 -8.34
N GLU A 278 -20.94 0.98 -8.22
CA GLU A 278 -21.21 2.16 -7.39
C GLU A 278 -21.01 1.88 -5.90
N ALA A 279 -21.42 0.70 -5.43
CA ALA A 279 -21.21 0.31 -4.03
C ALA A 279 -19.73 0.13 -3.70
N ILE A 280 -18.95 -0.46 -4.61
CA ILE A 280 -17.49 -0.58 -4.49
C ILE A 280 -16.85 0.82 -4.43
N LEU A 281 -17.18 1.69 -5.39
CA LEU A 281 -16.60 3.03 -5.45
C LEU A 281 -16.97 3.88 -4.24
N SER A 282 -18.23 3.84 -3.80
CA SER A 282 -18.71 4.56 -2.61
C SER A 282 -18.05 4.08 -1.32
N HIS A 283 -17.65 2.80 -1.26
CA HIS A 283 -16.93 2.25 -0.11
C HIS A 283 -15.51 2.80 0.01
N TYR A 284 -14.79 2.86 -1.11
CA TYR A 284 -13.38 3.29 -1.18
C TYR A 284 -13.17 4.80 -1.32
N PHE A 285 -14.18 5.53 -1.83
CA PHE A 285 -14.16 6.97 -2.04
C PHE A 285 -15.43 7.60 -1.47
N PRO A 286 -15.60 7.59 -0.14
CA PRO A 286 -16.82 8.07 0.50
C PRO A 286 -17.13 9.53 0.15
N GLY A 287 -18.40 9.82 -0.12
CA GLY A 287 -18.88 11.16 -0.50
C GLY A 287 -18.61 11.55 -1.95
N SER A 288 -17.82 10.78 -2.71
CA SER A 288 -17.66 11.01 -4.15
C SER A 288 -18.90 10.58 -4.93
N GLN A 289 -19.07 11.17 -6.12
CA GLN A 289 -20.16 10.89 -7.05
C GLN A 289 -19.61 10.37 -8.37
N LEU A 290 -20.27 9.36 -8.93
CA LEU A 290 -19.99 8.89 -10.28
C LEU A 290 -20.60 9.86 -11.30
N LYS A 291 -19.79 10.35 -12.25
CA LYS A 291 -20.23 11.28 -13.29
C LYS A 291 -19.66 10.90 -14.65
N GLU A 292 -20.48 11.01 -15.68
CA GLU A 292 -20.03 10.92 -17.08
C GLU A 292 -19.66 12.31 -17.58
N ILE A 293 -18.45 12.45 -18.12
CA ILE A 293 -17.87 13.76 -18.50
C ILE A 293 -17.61 13.93 -20.00
N TYR A 294 -17.81 12.88 -20.82
CA TYR A 294 -17.74 12.91 -22.28
C TYR A 294 -18.38 11.68 -22.92
#